data_AF-A0A927ZPK1-F1
#
_entry.id   AF-A0A927ZPK1-F1
#
_cell.length_a   1.000
_cell.length_b   1.000
_cell.length_c   1.000
_cell.angle_alpha   90.00
_cell.angle_beta   90.00
_cell.angle_gamma   90.00
#
_symmetry.space_group_name_H-M   'P 1'
#
loop_
_entity.id
_entity.type
_entity.pdbx_description
1 polymer ?
#
loop_
_entity_poly.entity_id
_entity_poly.type
_entity_poly.pdbx_seq_one_letter_code
_entity_poly.pdbx_strand_id
1 'polypeptide(L)'
;MAKTINILDSYEEGSARDRAELIYSHYCSFTGILDDCKTKLIYEIQAEEQFSRSHHRDELGVRIQNLGHHSDPTAQQAVNNVILEESIDGSGAINLSNLIPKEAQERIKRKHRVLVVMREEFAAFDKHLYTLMPEEQRIIIPLLNHSKNYNQLSDETGISLEALRKRASRIHKDFIEDMTAYFIDKI
;
A
#
# COMPACT_ATOMS: atom_id res chain seq x y z
N MET A 1 11.27 -17.37 -9.75
CA MET A 1 10.01 -16.63 -9.93
C MET A 1 9.48 -16.37 -8.54
N ALA A 2 9.57 -15.12 -8.06
CA ALA A 2 9.02 -14.77 -6.76
C ALA A 2 7.51 -14.99 -6.83
N LYS A 3 6.97 -15.78 -5.90
CA LYS A 3 5.53 -15.83 -5.65
C LYS A 3 5.15 -14.37 -5.40
N THR A 4 4.43 -13.74 -6.32
CA THR A 4 3.85 -12.41 -6.09
C THR A 4 2.82 -12.63 -5.00
N ILE A 5 3.27 -12.63 -3.75
CA ILE A 5 2.42 -12.62 -2.59
C ILE A 5 1.53 -11.40 -2.80
N ASN A 6 0.22 -11.60 -2.81
CA ASN A 6 -0.68 -10.46 -2.86
C ASN A 6 -0.53 -9.74 -1.52
N ILE A 7 0.35 -8.73 -1.49
CA ILE A 7 0.73 -8.02 -0.28
C ILE A 7 -0.51 -7.45 0.39
N LEU A 8 -1.49 -7.01 -0.39
CA LEU A 8 -2.75 -6.49 0.12
C LEU A 8 -3.53 -7.55 0.91
N ASP A 9 -3.70 -8.76 0.36
CA ASP A 9 -4.40 -9.86 1.04
C ASP A 9 -3.62 -10.31 2.29
N SER A 10 -2.29 -10.37 2.20
CA SER A 10 -1.44 -10.73 3.34
C SER A 10 -1.50 -9.68 4.45
N TYR A 11 -1.63 -8.40 4.09
CA TYR A 11 -1.82 -7.32 5.04
C TYR A 11 -3.20 -7.36 5.67
N GLU A 12 -4.22 -7.75 4.92
CA GLU A 12 -5.59 -7.85 5.41
C GLU A 12 -5.77 -9.02 6.40
N GLU A 13 -5.19 -10.17 6.09
CA GLU A 13 -5.28 -11.39 6.92
C GLU A 13 -4.28 -11.39 8.08
N GLY A 14 -3.22 -10.59 7.98
CA GLY A 14 -2.13 -10.56 8.94
C GLY A 14 -2.50 -9.92 10.29
N SER A 15 -1.91 -10.42 11.37
CA SER A 15 -1.98 -9.77 12.67
C SER A 15 -1.25 -8.42 12.67
N ALA A 16 -1.48 -7.58 13.68
CA ALA A 16 -0.70 -6.35 13.90
C ALA A 16 0.82 -6.60 13.82
N ARG A 17 1.29 -7.71 14.40
CA ARG A 17 2.70 -8.09 14.34
C ARG A 17 3.15 -8.45 12.92
N ASP A 18 2.37 -9.25 12.20
CA ASP A 18 2.71 -9.64 10.81
C ASP A 18 2.80 -8.43 9.89
N ARG A 19 1.90 -7.46 10.08
CA ARG A 19 1.87 -6.19 9.32
C ARG A 19 3.09 -5.32 9.63
N ALA A 20 3.48 -5.22 10.90
CA ALA A 20 4.71 -4.54 11.31
C ALA A 20 5.98 -5.20 10.74
N GLU A 21 6.07 -6.53 10.77
CA GLU A 21 7.19 -7.30 10.20
C GLU A 21 7.24 -7.16 8.66
N LEU A 22 6.07 -7.10 8.01
CA LEU A 22 5.97 -6.87 6.56
C LEU A 22 6.49 -5.47 6.20
N ILE A 23 6.07 -4.43 6.93
CA ILE A 23 6.62 -3.08 6.75
C ILE A 23 8.13 -3.08 6.98
N TYR A 24 8.61 -3.66 8.09
CA TYR A 24 10.04 -3.70 8.42
C TYR A 24 10.85 -4.37 7.32
N SER A 25 10.41 -5.53 6.82
CA SER A 25 11.11 -6.31 5.80
C SER A 25 11.15 -5.63 4.43
N HIS A 26 10.19 -4.76 4.15
CA HIS A 26 10.04 -4.08 2.87
C HIS A 26 10.21 -2.57 2.95
N TYR A 27 10.76 -2.05 4.06
CA TYR A 27 10.77 -0.62 4.40
C TYR A 27 11.24 0.27 3.24
N CYS A 28 12.41 -0.01 2.66
CA CYS A 28 12.97 0.77 1.55
C CYS A 28 12.07 0.81 0.29
N SER A 29 11.24 -0.21 0.09
CA SER A 29 10.37 -0.39 -1.07
C SER A 29 8.88 -0.16 -0.77
N PHE A 30 8.53 0.15 0.48
CA PHE A 30 7.14 0.09 0.93
C PHE A 30 6.26 1.15 0.27
N THR A 31 6.82 2.34 0.01
CA THR A 31 6.15 3.38 -0.79
C THR A 31 5.81 2.89 -2.20
N GLY A 32 6.76 2.25 -2.88
CA GLY A 32 6.52 1.64 -4.19
C GLY A 32 5.49 0.51 -4.16
N ILE A 33 5.43 -0.26 -3.06
CA ILE A 33 4.40 -1.27 -2.84
C ILE A 33 3.01 -0.62 -2.70
N LEU A 34 2.89 0.47 -1.94
CA LEU A 34 1.64 1.23 -1.81
C LEU A 34 1.18 1.76 -3.18
N ASP A 35 2.10 2.30 -3.98
CA ASP A 35 1.80 2.83 -5.32
C ASP A 35 1.36 1.74 -6.29
N ASP A 36 1.98 0.55 -6.25
CA ASP A 36 1.57 -0.60 -7.07
C ASP A 36 0.18 -1.11 -6.64
N CYS A 37 -0.08 -1.22 -5.34
CA CYS A 37 -1.42 -1.58 -4.83
C CYS A 37 -2.49 -0.56 -5.24
N LYS A 38 -2.18 0.73 -5.16
CA LYS A 38 -3.06 1.82 -5.63
C LYS A 38 -3.35 1.69 -7.12
N THR A 39 -2.32 1.51 -7.93
CA THR A 39 -2.44 1.37 -9.39
C THR A 39 -3.31 0.16 -9.77
N LYS A 40 -3.11 -0.97 -9.09
CA LYS A 40 -3.95 -2.18 -9.27
C LYS A 40 -5.41 -1.93 -8.92
N LEU A 41 -5.68 -1.20 -7.84
CA LEU A 41 -7.05 -0.88 -7.42
C LEU A 41 -7.74 0.05 -8.44
N ILE A 42 -7.04 1.06 -8.96
CA ILE A 42 -7.55 1.94 -10.03
C ILE A 42 -7.90 1.12 -11.27
N TYR A 43 -7.00 0.22 -11.68
CA TYR A 43 -7.24 -0.65 -12.83
C TYR A 43 -8.45 -1.57 -12.62
N GLU A 44 -8.62 -2.15 -11.43
CA GLU A 44 -9.80 -2.98 -11.11
C GLU A 44 -11.10 -2.17 -11.22
N ILE A 45 -11.13 -0.94 -10.68
CA ILE A 45 -12.30 -0.05 -10.78
C ILE A 45 -12.64 0.22 -12.24
N GLN A 46 -11.65 0.59 -13.05
CA GLN A 46 -11.84 0.88 -14.48
C GLN A 46 -12.36 -0.33 -15.26
N ALA A 47 -11.81 -1.51 -14.98
CA ALA A 47 -12.24 -2.76 -15.62
C ALA A 47 -13.71 -3.08 -15.29
N GLU A 48 -14.10 -2.94 -14.02
CA GLU A 48 -15.48 -3.16 -13.57
C GLU A 48 -16.45 -2.13 -14.17
N GLU A 49 -16.07 -0.84 -14.21
CA GLU A 49 -16.88 0.17 -14.88
C GLU A 49 -17.07 -0.12 -16.38
N GLN A 50 -16.00 -0.54 -17.07
CA GLN A 50 -16.05 -0.86 -18.49
C GLN A 50 -16.92 -2.08 -18.75
N PHE A 51 -16.77 -3.13 -17.95
CA PHE A 51 -17.57 -4.35 -18.04
C PHE A 51 -19.06 -4.08 -17.82
N SER A 52 -19.41 -3.33 -16.77
CA SER A 52 -20.79 -2.93 -16.52
C SER A 52 -21.39 -2.09 -17.65
N ARG A 53 -20.60 -1.15 -18.22
CA ARG A 53 -21.06 -0.32 -19.35
C ARG A 53 -21.31 -1.14 -20.61
N SER A 54 -20.49 -2.15 -20.90
CA SER A 54 -20.75 -3.06 -22.05
C SER A 54 -21.98 -3.92 -21.81
N HIS A 55 -22.12 -4.52 -20.63
CA HIS A 55 -23.26 -5.38 -20.32
C HIS A 55 -24.60 -4.63 -20.37
N HIS A 56 -24.66 -3.41 -19.84
CA HIS A 56 -25.86 -2.57 -19.94
C HIS A 56 -26.22 -2.20 -21.38
N ARG A 57 -25.24 -2.03 -22.27
CA ARG A 57 -25.49 -1.74 -23.69
C ARG A 57 -26.05 -2.96 -24.42
N ASP A 58 -25.55 -4.15 -24.10
CA ASP A 58 -26.01 -5.40 -24.70
C ASP A 58 -27.44 -5.76 -24.26
N GLU A 59 -27.81 -5.50 -23.01
CA GLU A 59 -29.18 -5.71 -22.50
C GLU A 59 -30.20 -4.76 -23.14
N LEU A 60 -29.81 -3.52 -23.42
CA LEU A 60 -30.74 -2.53 -23.99
C LEU A 60 -31.04 -2.79 -25.47
N GLY A 61 -30.18 -3.48 -26.23
CA GLY A 61 -30.42 -3.79 -27.66
C GLY A 61 -30.57 -2.55 -28.58
N VAL A 62 -30.49 -1.33 -28.05
CA VAL A 62 -30.70 -0.09 -28.78
C VAL A 62 -29.35 0.52 -29.17
N ARG A 63 -29.05 0.55 -30.47
CA ARG A 63 -27.96 1.37 -31.02
C ARG A 63 -28.35 2.84 -30.89
N ILE A 64 -27.82 3.53 -29.89
CA ILE A 64 -27.92 4.98 -29.80
C ILE A 64 -26.93 5.59 -30.81
N GLN A 65 -27.42 6.05 -31.96
CA GLN A 65 -26.66 6.91 -32.86
C GLN A 65 -26.48 8.26 -32.18
N ASN A 66 -25.35 8.45 -31.47
CA ASN A 66 -25.00 9.74 -30.89
C ASN A 66 -24.70 10.74 -32.02
N LEU A 67 -25.71 11.53 -32.38
CA LEU A 67 -25.59 12.67 -33.28
C LEU A 67 -24.89 13.82 -32.53
N GLY A 68 -23.67 14.17 -32.92
CA GLY A 68 -23.17 15.55 -32.81
C GLY A 68 -22.33 15.97 -31.61
N HIS A 69 -22.04 15.14 -30.61
CA HIS A 69 -21.10 15.50 -29.53
C HIS A 69 -19.78 14.73 -29.67
N HIS A 70 -18.73 15.41 -30.12
CA HIS A 70 -17.37 14.89 -30.09
C HIS A 70 -16.84 15.07 -28.66
N SER A 71 -17.19 14.15 -27.77
CA SER A 71 -16.44 13.97 -26.53
C SER A 71 -15.04 13.51 -26.91
N ASP A 72 -14.00 14.10 -26.32
CA ASP A 72 -12.65 13.54 -26.38
C ASP A 72 -12.59 12.42 -25.32
N PRO A 73 -12.72 11.14 -25.72
CA PRO A 73 -12.76 10.04 -24.77
C PRO A 73 -11.43 9.90 -24.02
N THR A 74 -10.31 10.33 -24.63
CA THR A 74 -8.97 10.25 -24.04
C THR A 74 -8.80 11.31 -22.95
N ALA A 75 -9.21 12.56 -23.22
CA ALA A 75 -9.21 13.60 -22.21
C ALA A 75 -10.14 13.26 -21.03
N GLN A 76 -11.34 12.73 -21.31
CA GLN A 76 -12.27 12.32 -20.26
C GLN A 76 -11.72 11.16 -19.41
N GLN A 77 -11.04 10.19 -20.03
CA GLN A 77 -10.40 9.10 -19.30
C GLN A 77 -9.26 9.61 -18.42
N ALA A 78 -8.43 10.53 -18.92
CA ALA A 78 -7.36 11.13 -18.12
C ALA A 78 -7.90 11.89 -16.90
N VAL A 79 -8.96 12.70 -17.08
CA VAL A 79 -9.63 13.40 -15.97
C VAL A 79 -10.21 12.42 -14.96
N ASN A 80 -10.87 11.35 -15.42
CA ASN A 80 -11.42 10.34 -14.53
C ASN A 80 -10.33 9.61 -13.72
N ASN A 81 -9.17 9.38 -14.32
CA ASN A 81 -8.05 8.74 -13.63
C ASN A 81 -7.52 9.61 -12.50
N VAL A 82 -7.37 10.92 -12.73
CA VAL A 82 -6.95 11.89 -11.70
C VAL A 82 -7.95 11.91 -10.55
N ILE A 83 -9.25 11.98 -10.85
CA ILE A 83 -10.31 11.99 -9.83
C ILE A 83 -10.32 10.70 -9.00
N LEU A 84 -10.14 9.54 -9.66
CA LEU A 84 -10.05 8.25 -8.97
C LEU A 84 -8.79 8.17 -8.10
N GLU A 85 -7.68 8.69 -8.59
CA GLU A 85 -6.42 8.74 -7.88
C GLU A 85 -6.53 9.56 -6.60
N GLU A 86 -7.07 10.77 -6.69
CA GLU A 86 -7.35 11.65 -5.54
C GLU A 86 -8.35 11.02 -4.56
N SER A 87 -9.38 10.33 -5.09
CA SER A 87 -10.37 9.65 -4.25
C SER A 87 -9.78 8.49 -3.45
N ILE A 88 -8.85 7.74 -4.05
CA ILE A 88 -8.15 6.65 -3.36
C ILE A 88 -7.11 7.19 -2.37
N ASP A 89 -6.52 8.34 -2.66
CA ASP A 89 -5.55 8.98 -1.76
C ASP A 89 -6.18 9.52 -0.47
N GLY A 90 -7.48 9.84 -0.50
CA GLY A 90 -8.23 10.18 0.68
C GLY A 90 -8.46 8.98 1.61
N SER A 91 -8.54 9.25 2.92
CA SER A 91 -9.01 8.28 3.93
C SER A 91 -10.53 8.13 3.97
N GLY A 92 -11.25 8.94 3.16
CA GLY A 92 -12.70 8.93 3.05
C GLY A 92 -13.24 7.77 2.21
N ALA A 93 -14.56 7.61 2.20
CA ALA A 93 -15.21 6.60 1.37
C ALA A 93 -14.99 6.90 -0.12
N ILE A 94 -14.59 5.88 -0.89
CA ILE A 94 -14.51 5.96 -2.35
C ILE A 94 -15.91 5.99 -2.97
N ASN A 95 -16.10 6.92 -3.91
CA ASN A 95 -17.32 7.03 -4.70
C ASN A 95 -17.21 6.17 -5.95
N LEU A 96 -17.87 5.02 -5.96
CA LEU A 96 -17.91 4.10 -7.09
C LEU A 96 -19.17 4.32 -7.93
N SER A 97 -19.08 4.04 -9.23
CA SER A 97 -20.23 4.09 -10.12
C SER A 97 -21.33 3.12 -9.67
N ASN A 98 -22.59 3.59 -9.67
CA ASN A 98 -23.76 2.74 -9.40
C ASN A 98 -23.97 1.64 -10.45
N LEU A 99 -23.26 1.71 -11.59
CA LEU A 99 -23.24 0.66 -12.61
C LEU A 99 -22.44 -0.58 -12.16
N ILE A 100 -21.48 -0.42 -11.25
CA ILE A 100 -20.70 -1.54 -10.72
C ILE A 100 -21.61 -2.37 -9.80
N PRO A 101 -21.67 -3.71 -9.94
CA PRO A 101 -22.44 -4.57 -9.05
C PRO A 101 -22.07 -4.37 -7.57
N LYS A 102 -23.04 -4.47 -6.66
CA LYS A 102 -22.82 -4.24 -5.23
C LYS A 102 -21.70 -5.09 -4.64
N GLU A 103 -21.63 -6.36 -5.01
CA GLU A 103 -20.57 -7.28 -4.57
C GLU A 103 -19.17 -6.82 -4.98
N ALA A 104 -19.02 -6.33 -6.22
CA ALA A 104 -17.76 -5.76 -6.69
C ALA A 104 -17.43 -4.45 -5.97
N GLN A 105 -18.44 -3.60 -5.71
CA GLN A 105 -18.23 -2.37 -4.91
C GLN A 105 -17.74 -2.68 -3.50
N GLU A 106 -18.32 -3.69 -2.82
CA GLU A 106 -17.90 -4.10 -1.48
C GLU A 106 -16.47 -4.61 -1.46
N ARG A 107 -16.08 -5.43 -2.45
CA ARG A 107 -14.70 -5.91 -2.60
C ARG A 107 -13.71 -4.76 -2.81
N ILE A 108 -14.03 -3.81 -3.69
CA ILE A 108 -13.18 -2.64 -3.97
C ILE A 108 -13.06 -1.76 -2.72
N LYS A 109 -14.17 -1.50 -2.00
CA LYS A 109 -14.16 -0.72 -0.75
C LYS A 109 -13.32 -1.39 0.34
N ARG A 110 -13.38 -2.71 0.45
CA ARG A 110 -12.54 -3.48 1.38
C ARG A 110 -11.05 -3.30 1.07
N LYS A 111 -10.65 -3.48 -0.19
CA LYS A 111 -9.27 -3.24 -0.65
C LYS A 111 -8.79 -1.82 -0.42
N HIS A 112 -9.65 -0.83 -0.69
CA HIS A 112 -9.35 0.58 -0.41
C HIS A 112 -9.10 0.81 1.09
N ARG A 113 -9.93 0.26 1.97
CA ARG A 113 -9.75 0.37 3.41
C ARG A 113 -8.41 -0.22 3.87
N VAL A 114 -8.03 -1.39 3.35
CA VAL A 114 -6.72 -1.99 3.65
C VAL A 114 -5.59 -1.06 3.20
N LEU A 115 -5.67 -0.49 2.00
CA LEU A 115 -4.66 0.44 1.47
C LEU A 115 -4.51 1.70 2.32
N VAL A 116 -5.63 2.26 2.81
CA VAL A 116 -5.62 3.40 3.75
C VAL A 116 -4.88 3.02 5.04
N VAL A 117 -5.21 1.87 5.64
CA VAL A 117 -4.54 1.39 6.86
C VAL A 117 -3.05 1.17 6.62
N MET A 118 -2.66 0.52 5.52
CA MET A 118 -1.24 0.33 5.16
C MET A 118 -0.47 1.66 5.11
N ARG A 119 -1.08 2.70 4.53
CA ARG A 119 -0.47 4.04 4.43
C ARG A 119 -0.32 4.70 5.79
N GLU A 120 -1.36 4.66 6.61
CA GLU A 120 -1.35 5.26 7.95
C GLU A 120 -0.35 4.56 8.87
N GLU A 121 -0.32 3.23 8.83
CA GLU A 121 0.59 2.43 9.64
C GLU A 121 2.03 2.55 9.19
N PHE A 122 2.29 2.61 7.89
CA PHE A 122 3.63 2.92 7.39
C PHE A 122 4.09 4.32 7.80
N ALA A 123 3.23 5.32 7.72
CA ALA A 123 3.55 6.67 8.17
C ALA A 123 3.82 6.73 9.69
N ALA A 124 3.10 5.93 10.49
CA ALA A 124 3.35 5.80 11.92
C ALA A 124 4.66 5.07 12.23
N PHE A 125 4.94 3.99 11.49
CA PHE A 125 6.18 3.22 11.56
C PHE A 125 7.39 4.10 11.26
N ASP A 126 7.34 4.85 10.15
CA ASP A 126 8.41 5.76 9.74
C ASP A 126 8.69 6.81 10.82
N LYS A 127 7.63 7.42 11.38
CA LYS A 127 7.76 8.38 12.49
C LYS A 127 8.37 7.75 13.75
N HIS A 128 7.95 6.55 14.13
CA HIS A 128 8.50 5.82 15.28
C HIS A 128 9.98 5.47 15.08
N LEU A 129 10.42 5.25 13.85
CA LEU A 129 11.83 4.98 13.58
C LEU A 129 12.72 6.14 14.03
N TYR A 130 12.23 7.38 13.91
CA TYR A 130 12.93 8.59 14.37
C TYR A 130 12.72 8.91 15.85
N THR A 131 11.91 8.14 16.59
CA THR A 131 11.81 8.25 18.06
C THR A 131 12.77 7.34 18.80
N LEU A 132 13.40 6.39 18.11
CA LEU A 132 14.47 5.53 18.66
C LEU A 132 15.66 6.36 19.18
N MET A 133 16.51 5.77 20.02
CA MET A 133 17.72 6.48 20.47
C MET A 133 18.66 6.75 19.29
N PRO A 134 19.41 7.88 19.27
CA PRO A 134 20.28 8.23 18.14
C PRO A 134 21.30 7.15 17.78
N GLU A 135 21.78 6.37 18.76
CA GLU A 135 22.69 5.25 18.50
C GLU A 135 22.02 4.07 17.80
N GLU A 136 20.74 3.84 18.07
CA GLU A 136 19.95 2.77 17.45
C GLU A 136 19.56 3.16 16.02
N GLN A 137 19.14 4.42 15.83
CA GLN A 137 18.87 5.00 14.52
C GLN A 137 20.05 4.85 13.57
N ARG A 138 21.27 5.13 14.03
CA ARG A 138 22.53 5.00 13.26
C ARG A 138 22.78 3.58 12.76
N ILE A 139 22.20 2.57 13.41
CA ILE A 139 22.34 1.17 13.03
C ILE A 139 21.17 0.76 12.15
N ILE A 140 19.93 0.98 12.60
CA ILE A 140 18.74 0.37 12.01
C ILE A 140 18.31 1.05 10.70
N ILE A 141 18.39 2.39 10.61
CA ILE A 141 17.94 3.14 9.43
C ILE A 141 18.78 2.79 8.19
N PRO A 142 20.13 2.74 8.25
CA PRO A 142 20.92 2.33 7.09
C PRO A 142 20.68 0.88 6.66
N LEU A 143 20.41 -0.02 7.61
CA LEU A 143 20.09 -1.42 7.32
C LEU A 143 18.74 -1.55 6.61
N LEU A 144 17.71 -0.86 7.10
CA LEU A 144 16.36 -0.86 6.55
C LEU A 144 16.30 -0.23 5.15
N ASN A 145 17.08 0.83 4.93
CA ASN A 145 17.22 1.45 3.61
C ASN A 145 18.17 0.69 2.68
N HIS A 146 18.78 -0.40 3.16
CA HIS A 146 19.82 -1.14 2.44
C HIS A 146 21.00 -0.28 1.96
N SER A 147 21.20 0.89 2.57
CA SER A 147 22.26 1.84 2.18
C SER A 147 23.62 1.41 2.74
N LYS A 148 23.62 0.69 3.86
CA LYS A 148 24.82 0.08 4.44
C LYS A 148 24.54 -1.35 4.87
N ASN A 149 25.54 -2.20 4.69
CA ASN A 149 25.53 -3.55 5.26
C ASN A 149 26.20 -3.57 6.65
N TYR A 150 26.05 -4.70 7.35
CA TYR A 150 26.64 -4.89 8.68
C TYR A 150 28.17 -4.71 8.72
N ASN A 151 28.89 -5.01 7.65
CA ASN A 151 30.36 -4.85 7.63
C ASN A 151 30.72 -3.37 7.59
N GLN A 152 30.10 -2.59 6.70
CA GLN A 152 30.31 -1.14 6.60
C GLN A 152 29.98 -0.43 7.93
N LEU A 153 28.87 -0.82 8.57
CA LEU A 153 28.51 -0.28 9.88
C LEU A 153 29.47 -0.69 10.99
N SER A 154 30.00 -1.93 10.95
CA SER A 154 31.02 -2.40 11.90
C SER A 154 32.29 -1.56 11.80
N ASP A 155 32.76 -1.30 10.58
CA ASP A 155 33.96 -0.50 10.31
C ASP A 155 33.78 0.96 10.77
N GLU A 156 32.62 1.56 10.51
CA GLU A 156 32.34 2.96 10.88
C GLU A 156 32.14 3.16 12.39
N THR A 157 31.52 2.20 13.07
CA THR A 157 31.21 2.31 14.51
C THR A 157 32.34 1.80 15.39
N GLY A 158 33.30 1.05 14.83
CA GLY A 158 34.34 0.35 15.59
C GLY A 158 33.80 -0.80 16.46
N ILE A 159 32.53 -1.18 16.28
CA ILE A 159 31.86 -2.27 17.00
C ILE A 159 32.10 -3.56 16.22
N SER A 160 32.33 -4.68 16.91
CA SER A 160 32.45 -5.98 16.24
C SER A 160 31.16 -6.37 15.51
N LEU A 161 31.30 -7.06 14.38
CA LEU A 161 30.17 -7.51 13.56
C LEU A 161 29.12 -8.30 14.35
N GLU A 162 29.57 -9.15 15.28
CA GLU A 162 28.69 -9.97 16.12
C GLU A 162 27.88 -9.13 17.12
N ALA A 163 28.53 -8.15 17.76
CA ALA A 163 27.87 -7.24 18.68
C ALA A 163 26.85 -6.36 17.94
N LEU A 164 27.18 -5.91 16.72
CA LEU A 164 26.28 -5.12 15.88
C LEU A 164 25.03 -5.92 15.49
N ARG A 165 25.18 -7.18 15.06
CA ARG A 165 24.03 -8.06 14.73
C ARG A 165 23.13 -8.30 15.94
N LYS A 166 23.72 -8.56 17.11
CA LYS A 166 22.97 -8.72 18.37
C LYS A 166 22.20 -7.44 18.72
N ARG A 167 22.82 -6.27 18.53
CA ARG A 167 22.18 -4.97 18.79
C ARG A 167 21.03 -4.71 17.82
N ALA A 168 21.25 -4.92 16.51
CA ALA A 168 20.21 -4.76 15.49
C ALA A 168 19.02 -5.70 15.74
N SER A 169 19.26 -6.96 16.12
CA SER A 169 18.20 -7.92 16.44
C SER A 169 17.38 -7.51 17.67
N ARG A 170 18.00 -6.90 18.69
CA ARG A 170 17.26 -6.36 19.85
C ARG A 170 16.41 -5.17 19.45
N ILE A 171 17.00 -4.21 18.73
CA ILE A 171 16.27 -3.03 18.22
C ILE A 171 15.07 -3.48 17.38
N HIS A 172 15.27 -4.43 16.46
CA HIS A 172 14.19 -5.00 15.65
C HIS A 172 13.09 -5.58 16.51
N LYS A 173 13.42 -6.45 17.47
CA LYS A 173 12.44 -7.08 18.35
C LYS A 173 11.62 -6.04 19.13
N ASP A 174 12.30 -5.13 19.81
CA ASP A 174 11.68 -4.12 20.67
C ASP A 174 10.81 -3.18 19.82
N PHE A 175 11.31 -2.76 18.66
CA PHE A 175 10.57 -1.91 17.73
C PHE A 175 9.31 -2.59 17.19
N ILE A 176 9.37 -3.88 16.83
CA ILE A 176 8.19 -4.61 16.37
C ILE A 176 7.17 -4.78 17.50
N GLU A 177 7.61 -5.00 18.74
CA GLU A 177 6.72 -5.07 19.90
C GLU A 177 5.98 -3.73 20.10
N ASP A 178 6.68 -2.61 20.00
CA ASP A 178 6.09 -1.27 20.08
C ASP A 178 5.07 -1.03 18.95
N MET A 179 5.43 -1.35 17.71
CA MET A 179 4.54 -1.19 16.56
C MET A 179 3.31 -2.12 16.66
N THR A 180 3.48 -3.34 17.18
CA THR A 180 2.38 -4.28 17.40
C THR A 180 1.36 -3.71 18.39
N ALA A 181 1.82 -3.03 19.44
CA ALA A 181 0.94 -2.38 20.41
C ALA A 181 0.27 -1.11 19.86
N TYR A 182 0.87 -0.46 18.86
CA TYR A 182 0.34 0.73 18.21
C TYR A 182 -0.71 0.41 17.14
N PHE A 183 -0.52 -0.67 16.38
CA PHE A 183 -1.40 -1.08 15.30
C PHE A 183 -2.75 -1.64 15.79
N ILE A 184 -3.79 -1.49 14.97
CA ILE A 184 -5.09 -2.11 15.25
C ILE A 184 -5.02 -3.63 15.05
N ASP A 185 -5.71 -4.41 15.87
CA ASP A 185 -5.61 -5.89 15.79
C ASP A 185 -6.22 -6.48 14.51
N LYS A 186 -7.26 -5.84 13.96
CA LYS A 186 -7.98 -6.30 12.76
C LYS A 186 -8.48 -5.13 11.92
N ILE A 187 -8.43 -5.31 10.60
CA ILE A 187 -8.97 -4.38 9.59
C ILE A 187 -10.41 -4.77 9.26
#